data_AF-A0A1D6FS75-F1
#
_entry.id   AF-A0A1D6FS75-F1
#
_cell.length_a   1.000
_cell.length_b   1.000
_cell.length_c   1.000
_cell.angle_alpha   90.00
_cell.angle_beta   90.00
_cell.angle_gamma   90.00
#
_symmetry.space_group_name_H-M   'P 1'
#
loop_
_entity.id
_entity.type
_entity.pdbx_description
1 polymer ?
#
loop_
_entity_poly.entity_id
_entity_poly.type
_entity_poly.pdbx_seq_one_letter_code
_entity_poly.pdbx_strand_id
1 'polypeptide(L)'
;MASRAPIPPAPPHLRLHAASLFSQRLPLPRARAPRCRGGRSRLLSALPSPPPSPASRSQGVSTAPIEREPPGLAPTPAPTPAQQPHQDPAIAAEVARLSAARERLRAAHTLHEKLRALDAEPRVAAFFGEESSRGVLGVLEPREVLLLKCLVAAGQEHVLGHELDWYGGDGGHHEHHHRNGVSGGSALRDALYSLAGLVGKWTSEGVVAAKERREEMEVLPRLLKFLDNVEEFYDCIGGIIGYQIMVLELLSASKDRMHRPSKDKFVDFHVPSGLNLLKDKEYASQAALWGIEGLPELGEIYPIGGAGDRLGLVDSDTGESLPAALLPYCGRSLLEGLIRDLQAREFLHFKIFGGQCITPVAIMTSSVKDNHEHIIAICERLDWFGRGRDNFRLFEQPLVPVVNAKDGKWLISKSLFPVGKPGGHGAIWKLAYDRGVLQWLQNCGRKGATVRQVSNVVAATDLTMMALAGIGLRCNKKLGFASCERRPGATEGVNVLIEKQNLEGLWSYGITCIEYTEFEKYGIPEPTLTNSSQVSFPANTNILYVDLQAVQEVGSRKNASCLPGMVLNLKKAVSYPNHLGFELLLEAG
;
A
#
# COMPACT_ATOMS: atom_id res chain seq x y z
N MET A 1 -62.52 9.14 -14.49
CA MET A 1 -61.96 9.77 -13.28
C MET A 1 -60.83 8.88 -12.79
N ALA A 2 -59.57 9.25 -12.62
CA ALA A 2 -58.82 10.50 -12.80
C ALA A 2 -57.38 10.08 -13.23
N SER A 3 -56.86 10.59 -14.35
CA SER A 3 -55.85 11.66 -14.42
C SER A 3 -54.38 11.16 -14.33
N ARG A 4 -53.72 11.09 -15.50
CA ARG A 4 -52.28 10.90 -15.70
C ARG A 4 -51.60 12.28 -15.79
N ALA A 5 -50.51 12.48 -15.08
CA ALA A 5 -49.66 13.67 -15.17
C ALA A 5 -48.73 13.62 -16.42
N PRO A 6 -48.38 14.77 -17.03
CA PRO A 6 -47.60 14.82 -18.27
C PRO A 6 -46.07 14.85 -18.05
N ILE A 7 -45.35 14.29 -19.02
CA ILE A 7 -43.89 14.21 -19.12
C ILE A 7 -43.32 15.55 -19.64
N PRO A 8 -42.17 16.04 -19.14
CA PRO A 8 -41.56 17.29 -19.63
C PRO A 8 -40.84 17.13 -20.98
N PRO A 9 -40.70 18.21 -21.79
CA PRO A 9 -40.13 18.13 -23.14
C PRO A 9 -38.59 18.14 -23.12
N ALA A 10 -38.00 17.48 -24.13
CA ALA A 10 -36.57 17.45 -24.40
C ALA A 10 -36.06 18.79 -24.98
N PRO A 11 -34.80 19.19 -24.71
CA PRO A 11 -34.22 20.42 -25.24
C PRO A 11 -33.81 20.29 -26.73
N PRO A 12 -33.75 21.42 -27.46
CA PRO A 12 -33.69 21.44 -28.92
C PRO A 12 -32.29 21.17 -29.48
N HIS A 13 -32.28 20.52 -30.64
CA HIS A 13 -31.14 20.22 -31.49
C HIS A 13 -30.39 21.47 -31.95
N LEU A 14 -29.08 21.54 -31.70
CA LEU A 14 -28.13 22.35 -32.47
C LEU A 14 -27.58 21.51 -33.62
N ARG A 15 -28.06 21.79 -34.83
CA ARG A 15 -27.52 21.30 -36.09
C ARG A 15 -26.15 21.93 -36.33
N LEU A 16 -25.10 21.11 -36.42
CA LEU A 16 -23.87 21.47 -37.11
C LEU A 16 -23.68 20.52 -38.29
N HIS A 17 -23.46 21.13 -39.44
CA HIS A 17 -23.30 20.51 -40.75
C HIS A 17 -22.12 19.52 -40.77
N ALA A 18 -22.43 18.24 -40.88
CA ALA A 18 -21.48 17.25 -41.39
C ALA A 18 -21.65 17.19 -42.92
N ALA A 19 -20.77 17.90 -43.64
CA ALA A 19 -20.66 17.74 -45.08
C ALA A 19 -19.98 16.40 -45.39
N SER A 20 -20.74 15.55 -46.07
CA SER A 20 -20.33 14.42 -46.90
C SER A 20 -18.96 14.59 -47.56
N LEU A 21 -18.04 13.67 -47.27
CA LEU A 21 -17.16 13.11 -48.29
C LEU A 21 -17.21 11.57 -48.17
N PHE A 22 -17.96 10.99 -49.10
CA PHE A 22 -18.04 9.58 -49.38
C PHE A 22 -16.68 9.03 -49.83
N SER A 23 -16.40 7.81 -49.34
CA SER A 23 -16.02 6.65 -50.14
C SER A 23 -14.92 6.84 -51.20
N GLN A 24 -13.70 6.40 -50.87
CA GLN A 24 -12.88 5.69 -51.84
C GLN A 24 -12.20 4.49 -51.17
N ARG A 25 -12.59 3.30 -51.64
CA ARG A 25 -11.87 2.04 -51.45
C ARG A 25 -10.45 2.22 -52.00
N LEU A 26 -9.44 1.89 -51.22
CA LEU A 26 -8.08 1.70 -51.71
C LEU A 26 -7.66 0.23 -51.52
N PRO A 27 -7.04 -0.39 -52.53
CA PRO A 27 -6.74 -1.82 -52.53
C PRO A 27 -5.45 -2.15 -51.76
N LEU A 28 -5.44 -3.36 -51.19
CA LEU A 28 -4.25 -4.06 -50.70
C LEU A 28 -3.15 -4.16 -51.78
N PRO A 29 -1.87 -3.94 -51.44
CA PRO A 29 -0.77 -4.50 -52.19
C PRO A 29 -0.13 -5.68 -51.43
N ARG A 30 -0.02 -6.78 -52.18
CA ARG A 30 0.75 -7.99 -51.88
C ARG A 30 2.23 -7.69 -51.63
N ALA A 31 2.79 -8.56 -50.80
CA ALA A 31 4.21 -8.73 -50.53
C ALA A 31 5.11 -8.73 -51.79
N ARG A 32 6.23 -8.02 -51.69
CA ARG A 32 7.51 -8.40 -52.31
C ARG A 32 8.65 -7.66 -51.61
N ALA A 33 9.51 -8.42 -50.94
CA ALA A 33 10.82 -7.95 -50.49
C ALA A 33 11.73 -7.63 -51.69
N PRO A 34 12.68 -6.69 -51.53
CA PRO A 34 13.95 -6.82 -52.22
C PRO A 34 15.16 -6.65 -51.30
N ARG A 35 16.24 -7.26 -51.78
CA ARG A 35 17.54 -7.49 -51.17
C ARG A 35 18.38 -6.22 -51.04
N CYS A 36 19.31 -6.27 -50.08
CA CYS A 36 20.43 -5.36 -49.90
C CYS A 36 21.32 -5.23 -51.15
N ARG A 37 21.68 -3.98 -51.48
CA ARG A 37 22.95 -3.49 -52.08
C ARG A 37 22.92 -1.97 -51.81
N GLY A 38 23.87 -1.36 -51.10
CA GLY A 38 25.27 -1.23 -51.49
C GLY A 38 25.42 -0.07 -52.47
N GLY A 39 25.49 1.17 -51.97
CA GLY A 39 25.63 2.36 -52.81
C GLY A 39 25.97 3.63 -52.00
N ARG A 40 27.19 4.12 -52.20
CA ARG A 40 27.75 5.36 -51.64
C ARG A 40 27.09 6.62 -52.23
N SER A 41 27.24 7.72 -51.48
CA SER A 41 27.25 9.12 -51.91
C SER A 41 25.92 9.88 -51.80
N ARG A 42 25.80 10.82 -50.85
CA ARG A 42 26.19 12.23 -51.04
C ARG A 42 25.94 13.02 -49.76
N LEU A 43 26.94 13.80 -49.37
CA LEU A 43 26.90 14.84 -48.35
C LEU A 43 25.82 15.86 -48.71
N LEU A 44 24.87 16.08 -47.80
CA LEU A 44 24.04 17.28 -47.76
C LEU A 44 24.37 18.03 -46.48
N SER A 45 25.05 19.15 -46.70
CA SER A 45 25.21 20.34 -45.88
C SER A 45 24.26 20.45 -44.67
N ALA A 46 24.86 20.40 -43.48
CA ALA A 46 24.26 20.86 -42.24
C ALA A 46 24.03 22.39 -42.31
N LEU A 47 22.82 22.82 -42.02
CA LEU A 47 22.51 24.22 -41.72
C LEU A 47 23.06 24.55 -40.31
N PRO A 48 23.64 25.75 -40.10
CA PRO A 48 24.27 26.11 -38.84
C PRO A 48 23.21 26.36 -37.75
N SER A 49 23.49 25.81 -36.57
CA SER A 49 22.77 26.12 -35.33
C SER A 49 22.88 27.61 -34.99
N PRO A 50 21.82 28.26 -34.46
CA PRO A 50 21.92 29.63 -33.99
C PRO A 50 22.84 29.72 -32.76
N PRO A 51 23.58 30.83 -32.58
CA PRO A 51 24.52 31.01 -31.48
C PRO A 51 23.80 31.10 -30.12
N PRO A 52 24.48 30.75 -29.01
CA PRO A 52 23.90 30.88 -27.67
C PRO A 52 23.73 32.35 -27.31
N SER A 53 22.50 32.76 -27.02
CA SER A 53 22.23 34.05 -26.39
C SER A 53 22.81 34.08 -24.96
N PRO A 54 23.29 35.24 -24.51
CA PRO A 54 24.24 35.35 -23.40
C PRO A 54 23.61 35.07 -22.03
N ALA A 55 24.45 34.55 -21.14
CA ALA A 55 24.16 34.32 -19.74
C ALA A 55 23.65 35.61 -19.05
N SER A 56 22.39 35.59 -18.63
CA SER A 56 21.88 36.57 -17.68
C SER A 56 22.59 36.36 -16.35
N ARG A 57 23.39 37.36 -15.97
CA ARG A 57 24.07 37.54 -14.68
C ARG A 57 23.29 36.94 -13.52
N SER A 58 23.80 35.81 -13.01
CA SER A 58 23.59 35.41 -11.63
C SER A 58 24.22 36.48 -10.73
N GLN A 59 23.40 37.31 -10.10
CA GLN A 59 23.85 38.11 -8.97
C GLN A 59 24.27 37.13 -7.87
N GLY A 60 25.57 37.14 -7.55
CA GLY A 60 26.09 36.45 -6.38
C GLY A 60 25.42 37.03 -5.14
N VAL A 61 24.63 36.22 -4.44
CA VAL A 61 24.17 36.56 -3.10
C VAL A 61 25.33 36.27 -2.16
N SER A 62 25.94 37.36 -1.70
CA SER A 62 26.91 37.39 -0.61
C SER A 62 26.35 36.68 0.62
N THR A 63 27.03 35.65 1.10
CA THR A 63 26.82 35.09 2.43
C THR A 63 27.45 36.03 3.45
N ALA A 64 26.71 37.08 3.83
CA ALA A 64 27.00 37.82 5.05
C ALA A 64 26.25 37.16 6.21
N PRO A 65 26.89 36.92 7.37
CA PRO A 65 26.22 36.41 8.54
C PRO A 65 25.28 37.50 9.06
N ILE A 66 24.00 37.19 9.18
CA ILE A 66 23.05 38.03 9.91
C ILE A 66 23.28 37.73 11.40
N GLU A 67 24.10 38.52 12.07
CA GLU A 67 24.04 38.66 13.52
C GLU A 67 22.72 39.36 13.85
N ARG A 68 21.79 38.62 14.47
CA ARG A 68 20.65 39.20 15.17
C ARG A 68 20.99 39.26 16.64
N GLU A 69 21.04 40.47 17.19
CA GLU A 69 21.02 40.70 18.63
C GLU A 69 19.79 40.05 19.28
N PRO A 70 19.93 39.47 20.48
CA PRO A 70 18.82 38.83 21.18
C PRO A 70 17.86 39.88 21.78
N PRO A 71 16.54 39.73 21.64
CA PRO A 71 15.59 40.50 22.43
C PRO A 71 15.64 40.07 23.90
N GLY A 72 15.52 41.06 24.79
CA GLY A 72 15.73 40.96 26.23
C GLY A 72 15.03 39.82 26.96
N LEU A 73 15.78 39.25 27.91
CA LEU A 73 15.38 38.22 28.85
C LEU A 73 14.23 38.69 29.76
N ALA A 74 13.04 38.14 29.55
CA ALA A 74 12.09 37.91 30.64
C ALA A 74 12.42 36.53 31.27
N PRO A 75 12.36 36.37 32.59
CA PRO A 75 12.77 35.13 33.25
C PRO A 75 11.85 33.97 32.85
N THR A 76 12.42 32.98 32.15
CA THR A 76 11.81 31.68 31.89
C THR A 76 11.55 30.95 33.20
N PRO A 77 10.37 30.33 33.40
CA PRO A 77 10.18 29.38 34.49
C PRO A 77 11.16 28.23 34.33
N ALA A 78 11.70 27.73 35.46
CA ALA A 78 12.66 26.64 35.50
C ALA A 78 12.19 25.42 34.67
N PRO A 79 13.10 24.71 33.98
CA PRO A 79 12.74 23.51 33.23
C PRO A 79 12.20 22.47 34.21
N THR A 80 10.93 22.12 34.03
CA THR A 80 10.34 20.96 34.69
C THR A 80 11.11 19.73 34.21
N PRO A 81 11.56 18.83 35.10
CA PRO A 81 12.28 17.64 34.68
C PRO A 81 11.41 16.86 33.69
N ALA A 82 11.98 16.52 32.53
CA ALA A 82 11.34 15.71 31.52
C ALA A 82 10.83 14.41 32.16
N GLN A 83 9.51 14.32 32.37
CA GLN A 83 8.87 13.08 32.79
C GLN A 83 9.08 12.07 31.66
N GLN A 84 9.73 10.95 31.97
CA GLN A 84 9.87 9.84 31.04
C GLN A 84 8.47 9.37 30.60
N PRO A 85 8.30 8.96 29.32
CA PRO A 85 7.00 8.57 28.81
C PRO A 85 6.41 7.45 29.68
N HIS A 86 5.16 7.61 30.09
CA HIS A 86 4.38 6.56 30.76
C HIS A 86 4.00 5.48 29.74
N GLN A 87 5.00 4.77 29.21
CA GLN A 87 4.73 3.54 28.48
C GLN A 87 4.13 2.53 29.45
N ASP A 88 3.03 1.89 29.04
CA ASP A 88 2.49 0.74 29.76
C ASP A 88 3.63 -0.27 29.99
N PRO A 89 4.03 -0.52 31.25
CA PRO A 89 5.21 -1.32 31.54
C PRO A 89 5.07 -2.76 31.02
N ALA A 90 3.85 -3.27 30.86
CA ALA A 90 3.60 -4.56 30.26
C ALA A 90 3.92 -4.56 28.75
N ILE A 91 3.50 -3.52 28.01
CA ILE A 91 3.80 -3.39 26.58
C ILE A 91 5.30 -3.19 26.36
N ALA A 92 5.95 -2.36 27.18
CA ALA A 92 7.40 -2.13 27.09
C ALA A 92 8.20 -3.42 27.35
N ALA A 93 7.82 -4.21 28.36
CA ALA A 93 8.45 -5.50 28.64
C ALA A 93 8.26 -6.50 27.49
N GLU A 94 7.07 -6.54 26.89
CA GLU A 94 6.78 -7.41 25.75
C GLU A 94 7.57 -7.01 24.50
N VAL A 95 7.65 -5.71 24.20
CA VAL A 95 8.47 -5.19 23.10
C VAL A 95 9.95 -5.53 23.31
N ALA A 96 10.46 -5.43 24.55
CA ALA A 96 11.84 -5.80 24.87
C ALA A 96 12.09 -7.31 24.67
N ARG A 97 11.17 -8.18 25.12
CA ARG A 97 11.25 -9.63 24.92
C ARG A 97 11.27 -9.99 23.43
N LEU A 98 10.33 -9.45 22.65
CA LEU A 98 10.25 -9.68 21.22
C LEU A 98 11.46 -9.13 20.47
N SER A 99 11.98 -7.97 20.88
CA SER A 99 13.21 -7.41 20.30
C SER A 99 14.40 -8.33 20.54
N ALA A 100 14.56 -8.90 21.74
CA ALA A 100 15.59 -9.88 22.02
C ALA A 100 15.42 -11.17 21.17
N ALA A 101 14.18 -11.64 20.99
CA ALA A 101 13.89 -12.78 20.12
C ALA A 101 14.26 -12.49 18.66
N ARG A 102 13.91 -11.30 18.14
CA ARG A 102 14.27 -10.85 16.79
C ARG A 102 15.79 -10.80 16.59
N GLU A 103 16.54 -10.29 17.55
CA GLU A 103 18.01 -10.23 17.43
C GLU A 103 18.64 -11.64 17.42
N ARG A 104 18.14 -12.58 18.23
CA ARG A 104 18.58 -14.00 18.14
C ARG A 104 18.25 -14.62 16.78
N LEU A 105 17.06 -14.36 16.24
CA LEU A 105 16.65 -14.84 14.91
C LEU A 105 17.48 -14.24 13.78
N ARG A 106 17.92 -12.98 13.92
CA ARG A 106 18.82 -12.33 12.96
C ARG A 106 20.25 -12.86 13.02
N ALA A 107 20.71 -13.23 14.22
CA ALA A 107 22.02 -13.86 14.41
C ALA A 107 22.07 -15.31 13.88
N ALA A 108 20.92 -15.97 13.75
CA ALA A 108 20.82 -17.31 13.19
C ALA A 108 20.85 -17.28 11.65
N HIS A 109 21.82 -17.98 11.06
CA HIS A 109 22.05 -18.01 9.61
C HIS A 109 21.35 -19.16 8.91
N THR A 110 21.03 -20.23 9.64
CA THR A 110 20.34 -21.41 9.11
C THR A 110 18.93 -21.55 9.68
N LEU A 111 18.05 -22.23 8.95
CA LEU A 111 16.70 -22.54 9.43
C LEU A 111 16.73 -23.37 10.73
N HIS A 112 17.70 -24.29 10.84
CA HIS A 112 17.91 -25.08 12.05
C HIS A 112 18.32 -24.22 13.26
N GLU A 113 19.21 -23.24 13.08
CA GLU A 113 19.56 -22.28 14.13
C GLU A 113 18.39 -21.41 14.55
N LYS A 114 17.56 -20.95 13.59
CA LYS A 114 16.35 -20.19 13.89
C LYS A 114 15.36 -20.99 14.71
N LEU A 115 15.15 -22.26 14.35
CA LEU A 115 14.30 -23.17 15.11
C LEU A 115 14.83 -23.38 16.54
N ARG A 116 16.13 -23.63 16.71
CA ARG A 116 16.75 -23.72 18.04
C ARG A 116 16.60 -22.44 18.86
N ALA A 117 16.74 -21.27 18.22
CA ALA A 117 16.56 -19.99 18.89
C ALA A 117 15.11 -19.78 19.36
N LEU A 118 14.13 -20.25 18.58
CA LEU A 118 12.72 -20.24 18.98
C LEU A 118 12.40 -21.29 20.04
N ASP A 119 12.99 -22.48 19.98
CA ASP A 119 12.84 -23.50 21.03
C ASP A 119 13.33 -23.01 22.40
N ALA A 120 14.32 -22.12 22.42
CA ALA A 120 14.81 -21.46 23.63
C ALA A 120 13.96 -20.25 24.08
N GLU A 121 12.95 -19.85 23.31
CA GLU A 121 12.06 -18.74 23.66
C GLU A 121 11.03 -19.22 24.71
N PRO A 122 10.92 -18.58 25.90
CA PRO A 122 10.10 -19.10 26.99
C PRO A 122 8.64 -19.41 26.66
N ARG A 123 7.98 -18.58 25.83
CA ARG A 123 6.56 -18.80 25.45
C ARG A 123 6.43 -19.96 24.48
N VAL A 124 7.38 -20.11 23.55
CA VAL A 124 7.44 -21.25 22.62
C VAL A 124 7.72 -22.55 23.37
N ALA A 125 8.70 -22.54 24.28
CA ALA A 125 9.05 -23.70 25.11
C ALA A 125 7.87 -24.13 26.00
N ALA A 126 7.16 -23.17 26.61
CA ALA A 126 5.99 -23.45 27.41
C ALA A 126 4.83 -24.04 26.58
N PHE A 127 4.61 -23.53 25.37
CA PHE A 127 3.50 -23.96 24.51
C PHE A 127 3.75 -25.32 23.84
N PHE A 128 4.95 -25.56 23.30
CA PHE A 128 5.27 -26.79 22.56
C PHE A 128 5.92 -27.88 23.42
N GLY A 129 6.46 -27.53 24.60
CA GLY A 129 7.18 -28.46 25.49
C GLY A 129 8.59 -28.84 24.98
N GLU A 130 9.33 -29.58 25.82
CA GLU A 130 10.70 -30.07 25.50
C GLU A 130 10.73 -31.15 24.40
N GLU A 131 9.59 -31.77 24.06
CA GLU A 131 9.45 -32.79 23.02
C GLU A 131 8.98 -32.22 21.66
N SER A 132 9.34 -30.97 21.35
CA SER A 132 8.90 -30.23 20.15
C SER A 132 9.19 -30.91 18.80
N SER A 133 10.01 -31.97 18.80
CA SER A 133 10.47 -32.72 17.62
C SER A 133 9.82 -34.10 17.42
N ARG A 134 8.99 -34.59 18.34
CA ARG A 134 8.38 -35.94 18.25
C ARG A 134 6.85 -35.98 18.13
N GLY A 135 6.19 -34.82 18.22
CA GLY A 135 4.73 -34.66 18.10
C GLY A 135 4.23 -34.23 16.72
N VAL A 136 3.10 -33.52 16.67
CA VAL A 136 2.40 -33.12 15.42
C VAL A 136 3.23 -32.17 14.53
N LEU A 137 4.18 -31.42 15.10
CA LEU A 137 5.14 -30.62 14.32
C LEU A 137 6.09 -31.47 13.47
N GLY A 138 6.27 -32.76 13.79
CA GLY A 138 7.15 -33.66 13.04
C GLY A 138 6.62 -34.02 11.64
N VAL A 139 5.35 -33.70 11.35
CA VAL A 139 4.72 -33.90 10.03
C VAL A 139 4.85 -32.66 9.14
N LEU A 140 5.22 -31.51 9.71
CA LEU A 140 5.34 -30.24 9.01
C LEU A 140 6.75 -30.02 8.49
N GLU A 141 6.87 -29.26 7.39
CA GLU A 141 8.15 -28.83 6.89
C GLU A 141 8.83 -27.89 7.91
N PRO A 142 10.16 -27.89 8.04
CA PRO A 142 10.87 -27.06 9.02
C PRO A 142 10.53 -25.56 8.96
N ARG A 143 10.13 -25.08 7.76
CA ARG A 143 9.68 -23.70 7.56
C ARG A 143 8.28 -23.44 8.11
N GLU A 144 7.38 -24.39 7.99
CA GLU A 144 6.04 -24.31 8.58
C GLU A 144 6.12 -24.31 10.11
N VAL A 145 7.00 -25.16 10.66
CA VAL A 145 7.31 -25.16 12.10
C VAL A 145 7.85 -23.80 12.56
N LEU A 146 8.72 -23.17 11.78
CA LEU A 146 9.23 -21.82 12.06
C LEU A 146 8.07 -20.81 12.16
N LEU A 147 7.15 -20.81 11.19
CA LEU A 147 6.02 -19.87 11.16
C LEU A 147 5.12 -20.01 12.41
N LEU A 148 4.79 -21.25 12.80
CA LEU A 148 3.98 -21.51 13.99
C LEU A 148 4.72 -21.09 15.27
N LYS A 149 6.02 -21.37 15.37
CA LYS A 149 6.82 -20.93 16.53
C LYS A 149 6.96 -19.40 16.59
N CYS A 150 7.09 -18.71 15.45
CA CYS A 150 7.07 -17.25 15.40
C CYS A 150 5.72 -16.67 15.86
N LEU A 151 4.60 -17.28 15.46
CA LEU A 151 3.26 -16.89 15.88
C LEU A 151 3.10 -16.98 17.41
N VAL A 152 3.52 -18.10 18.01
CA VAL A 152 3.49 -18.30 19.47
C VAL A 152 4.46 -17.35 20.17
N ALA A 153 5.69 -17.20 19.67
CA ALA A 153 6.65 -16.24 20.20
C ALA A 153 6.09 -14.80 20.17
N ALA A 154 5.32 -14.44 19.13
CA ALA A 154 4.61 -13.16 18.99
C ALA A 154 3.42 -12.98 19.95
N GLY A 155 3.10 -13.98 20.77
CA GLY A 155 1.96 -13.93 21.68
C GLY A 155 0.62 -14.13 21.02
N GLN A 156 0.58 -14.86 19.90
CA GLN A 156 -0.63 -15.09 19.14
C GLN A 156 -1.05 -16.57 19.18
N GLU A 157 -0.70 -17.28 20.25
CA GLU A 157 -1.06 -18.68 20.49
C GLU A 157 -2.57 -18.96 20.50
N HIS A 158 -3.41 -17.95 20.78
CA HIS A 158 -4.87 -18.06 20.73
C HIS A 158 -5.39 -18.32 19.31
N VAL A 159 -4.65 -17.94 18.27
CA VAL A 159 -4.95 -18.31 16.87
C VAL A 159 -4.92 -19.83 16.67
N LEU A 160 -4.15 -20.54 17.49
CA LEU A 160 -4.11 -21.99 17.50
C LEU A 160 -5.18 -22.60 18.43
N GLY A 161 -6.13 -21.83 18.96
CA GLY A 161 -7.23 -22.36 19.78
C GLY A 161 -6.95 -22.50 21.28
N HIS A 162 -5.85 -21.92 21.78
CA HIS A 162 -5.45 -22.00 23.20
C HIS A 162 -6.45 -21.38 24.21
N GLU A 163 -7.36 -20.51 23.77
CA GLU A 163 -8.33 -19.83 24.67
C GLU A 163 -9.70 -20.51 24.77
N LEU A 164 -9.93 -21.63 24.07
CA LEU A 164 -11.24 -22.30 24.03
C LEU A 164 -11.64 -23.00 25.34
N ASP A 165 -10.73 -23.12 26.31
CA ASP A 165 -10.98 -23.80 27.59
C ASP A 165 -11.62 -22.92 28.67
N TRP A 166 -11.82 -21.60 28.45
CA TRP A 166 -12.23 -20.70 29.54
C TRP A 166 -13.72 -20.30 29.55
N TYR A 167 -14.49 -20.61 28.50
CA TYR A 167 -15.91 -20.20 28.40
C TYR A 167 -16.82 -21.38 28.01
N GLY A 168 -16.96 -22.35 28.93
CA GLY A 168 -17.91 -23.45 28.77
C GLY A 168 -18.30 -24.11 30.08
N GLY A 169 -19.36 -23.60 30.73
CA GLY A 169 -20.22 -24.41 31.59
C GLY A 169 -20.16 -24.15 33.10
N ASP A 170 -21.15 -23.40 33.58
CA ASP A 170 -21.59 -23.41 34.97
C ASP A 170 -22.23 -24.77 35.33
N GLY A 171 -22.01 -25.23 36.57
CA GLY A 171 -22.82 -26.24 37.26
C GLY A 171 -22.62 -27.72 36.89
N GLY A 172 -21.67 -28.39 37.54
CA GLY A 172 -21.66 -29.87 37.58
C GLY A 172 -20.46 -30.45 38.31
N HIS A 173 -20.63 -30.75 39.60
CA HIS A 173 -19.66 -31.49 40.43
C HIS A 173 -19.14 -32.75 39.73
N HIS A 174 -17.85 -32.79 39.39
CA HIS A 174 -17.08 -34.02 39.35
C HIS A 174 -15.66 -33.75 39.87
N GLU A 175 -15.28 -34.58 40.83
CA GLU A 175 -14.14 -34.43 41.73
C GLU A 175 -12.79 -34.36 41.02
N HIS A 176 -11.96 -33.43 41.52
CA HIS A 176 -10.55 -33.33 41.20
C HIS A 176 -9.80 -34.60 41.61
N HIS A 177 -9.43 -35.43 40.62
CA HIS A 177 -8.24 -36.26 40.76
C HIS A 177 -7.03 -35.49 40.22
N HIS A 178 -6.30 -34.88 41.15
CA HIS A 178 -4.89 -34.55 40.97
C HIS A 178 -4.12 -35.80 40.50
N ARG A 179 -3.58 -35.75 39.29
CA ARG A 179 -2.44 -36.58 38.90
C ARG A 179 -1.38 -35.72 38.24
N ASN A 180 -0.20 -35.76 38.84
CA ASN A 180 1.04 -35.12 38.44
C ASN A 180 1.41 -35.35 36.97
N GLY A 181 1.89 -34.28 36.32
CA GLY A 181 2.79 -34.30 35.17
C GLY A 181 2.18 -34.77 33.84
N VAL A 182 2.70 -34.21 32.73
CA VAL A 182 2.35 -34.53 31.32
C VAL A 182 1.06 -33.79 30.89
N SER A 183 0.98 -32.91 29.88
CA SER A 183 1.62 -32.88 28.57
C SER A 183 1.43 -31.51 27.89
N GLY A 184 2.50 -30.79 27.54
CA GLY A 184 2.42 -29.69 26.56
C GLY A 184 2.04 -30.18 25.14
N GLY A 185 2.12 -31.49 24.92
CA GLY A 185 1.65 -32.14 23.70
C GLY A 185 0.13 -32.24 23.59
N SER A 186 -0.67 -31.92 24.64
CA SER A 186 -2.13 -31.85 24.51
C SER A 186 -2.59 -30.56 23.83
N ALA A 187 -2.03 -29.39 24.15
CA ALA A 187 -2.52 -28.12 23.60
C ALA A 187 -2.36 -27.99 22.08
N LEU A 188 -1.22 -28.38 21.51
CA LEU A 188 -1.03 -28.40 20.04
C LEU A 188 -1.88 -29.50 19.39
N ARG A 189 -2.02 -30.65 20.06
CA ARG A 189 -2.87 -31.73 19.61
C ARG A 189 -4.31 -31.25 19.59
N ASP A 190 -4.83 -30.70 20.66
CA ASP A 190 -6.17 -30.12 20.79
C ASP A 190 -6.38 -28.90 19.89
N ALA A 191 -5.35 -28.10 19.60
CA ALA A 191 -5.34 -27.04 18.59
C ALA A 191 -5.52 -27.59 17.18
N LEU A 192 -4.71 -28.58 16.81
CA LEU A 192 -4.74 -29.23 15.49
C LEU A 192 -5.95 -30.17 15.36
N TYR A 193 -6.45 -30.74 16.45
CA TYR A 193 -7.71 -31.47 16.57
C TYR A 193 -8.90 -30.51 16.74
N SER A 194 -8.73 -29.22 17.02
CA SER A 194 -9.80 -28.21 16.92
C SER A 194 -9.89 -27.71 15.49
N LEU A 195 -8.74 -27.48 14.86
CA LEU A 195 -8.61 -27.20 13.43
C LEU A 195 -9.04 -28.41 12.56
N ALA A 196 -8.82 -29.65 13.01
CA ALA A 196 -9.25 -30.88 12.34
C ALA A 196 -10.58 -31.46 12.87
N GLY A 197 -11.00 -31.15 14.09
CA GLY A 197 -12.19 -31.70 14.76
C GLY A 197 -13.48 -30.97 14.44
N LEU A 198 -13.42 -29.86 13.71
CA LEU A 198 -14.53 -29.37 12.90
C LEU A 198 -14.97 -30.43 11.86
N VAL A 199 -14.06 -31.30 11.39
CA VAL A 199 -14.38 -32.42 10.48
C VAL A 199 -15.01 -33.63 11.21
N GLY A 200 -15.05 -33.63 12.55
CA GLY A 200 -15.34 -34.83 13.36
C GLY A 200 -16.74 -34.96 13.95
N LYS A 201 -17.58 -33.93 13.92
CA LYS A 201 -18.96 -34.00 14.44
C LYS A 201 -19.97 -34.10 13.30
N TRP A 202 -20.23 -35.33 12.87
CA TRP A 202 -21.57 -35.91 12.64
C TRP A 202 -21.46 -37.15 11.74
N THR A 203 -21.29 -38.32 12.36
CA THR A 203 -21.70 -39.59 11.74
C THR A 203 -23.11 -39.92 12.19
N SER A 204 -24.09 -39.24 11.60
CA SER A 204 -25.40 -39.79 11.29
C SER A 204 -26.23 -38.75 10.52
N GLU A 205 -26.57 -39.13 9.29
CA GLU A 205 -27.57 -38.53 8.39
C GLU A 205 -27.12 -37.45 7.37
N GLY A 206 -27.12 -37.85 6.09
CA GLY A 206 -27.72 -37.06 5.00
C GLY A 206 -26.87 -36.06 4.22
N VAL A 207 -26.13 -36.54 3.21
CA VAL A 207 -25.86 -36.00 1.83
C VAL A 207 -25.63 -34.49 1.54
N VAL A 208 -25.68 -33.55 2.49
CA VAL A 208 -25.39 -32.11 2.21
C VAL A 208 -23.91 -31.73 2.44
N ALA A 209 -23.16 -32.55 3.19
CA ALA A 209 -21.84 -32.19 3.73
C ALA A 209 -20.63 -32.40 2.79
N ALA A 210 -20.75 -32.39 1.46
CA ALA A 210 -19.58 -32.57 0.57
C ALA A 210 -18.81 -31.27 0.30
N LYS A 211 -19.48 -30.11 0.35
CA LYS A 211 -18.88 -28.78 0.10
C LYS A 211 -18.22 -28.21 1.36
N GLU A 212 -18.91 -28.29 2.51
CA GLU A 212 -18.40 -27.84 3.81
C GLU A 212 -17.19 -28.68 4.29
N ARG A 213 -17.21 -30.02 4.08
CA ARG A 213 -16.07 -30.90 4.41
C ARG A 213 -14.78 -30.58 3.64
N ARG A 214 -14.88 -29.92 2.48
CA ARG A 214 -13.71 -29.54 1.68
C ARG A 214 -13.11 -28.20 2.15
N GLU A 215 -13.92 -27.35 2.77
CA GLU A 215 -13.51 -26.04 3.28
C GLU A 215 -12.80 -26.13 4.64
N GLU A 216 -13.19 -27.07 5.51
CA GLU A 216 -12.58 -27.29 6.83
C GLU A 216 -11.22 -28.02 6.77
N MET A 217 -11.01 -28.89 5.77
CA MET A 217 -9.77 -29.67 5.60
C MET A 217 -8.59 -28.82 5.06
N GLU A 218 -8.82 -27.55 4.74
CA GLU A 218 -7.82 -26.61 4.19
C GLU A 218 -7.35 -25.53 5.19
N VAL A 219 -7.83 -25.51 6.43
CA VAL A 219 -7.58 -24.38 7.36
C VAL A 219 -6.10 -24.24 7.73
N LEU A 220 -5.40 -25.33 8.06
CA LEU A 220 -3.97 -25.28 8.40
C LEU A 220 -3.09 -24.83 7.21
N PRO A 221 -3.22 -25.41 5.99
CA PRO A 221 -2.51 -24.89 4.81
C PRO A 221 -2.80 -23.41 4.53
N ARG A 222 -4.06 -22.96 4.69
CA ARG A 222 -4.43 -21.55 4.52
C ARG A 222 -3.78 -20.66 5.59
N LEU A 223 -3.74 -21.10 6.84
CA LEU A 223 -3.07 -20.39 7.94
C LEU A 223 -1.57 -20.29 7.67
N LEU A 224 -0.93 -21.40 7.32
CA LEU A 224 0.49 -21.43 6.99
C LEU A 224 0.82 -20.49 5.84
N LYS A 225 0.01 -20.48 4.77
CA LYS A 225 0.15 -19.51 3.67
C LYS A 225 -0.04 -18.06 4.12
N PHE A 226 -0.99 -17.79 5.02
CA PHE A 226 -1.20 -16.46 5.58
C PHE A 226 0.00 -15.99 6.41
N LEU A 227 0.49 -16.82 7.32
CA LEU A 227 1.68 -16.54 8.14
C LEU A 227 2.92 -16.35 7.27
N ASP A 228 3.04 -17.16 6.23
CA ASP A 228 4.13 -17.09 5.29
C ASP A 228 4.18 -15.73 4.57
N ASN A 229 3.03 -15.27 4.06
CA ASN A 229 2.93 -13.97 3.41
C ASN A 229 3.33 -12.81 4.34
N VAL A 230 2.97 -12.89 5.62
CA VAL A 230 3.36 -11.90 6.64
C VAL A 230 4.87 -11.97 6.92
N GLU A 231 5.40 -13.17 7.09
CA GLU A 231 6.83 -13.42 7.34
C GLU A 231 7.70 -12.92 6.17
N GLU A 232 7.33 -13.24 4.93
CA GLU A 232 8.04 -12.83 3.72
C GLU A 232 7.96 -11.31 3.51
N PHE A 233 6.77 -10.72 3.62
CA PHE A 233 6.61 -9.29 3.34
C PHE A 233 7.27 -8.41 4.39
N TYR A 234 7.21 -8.77 5.67
CA TYR A 234 7.79 -8.00 6.77
C TYR A 234 9.20 -8.48 7.18
N ASP A 235 9.85 -9.30 6.37
CA ASP A 235 11.21 -9.80 6.60
C ASP A 235 12.22 -8.68 6.95
N CYS A 236 12.09 -7.53 6.29
CA CYS A 236 12.90 -6.32 6.49
C CYS A 236 12.83 -5.76 7.92
N ILE A 237 11.77 -6.04 8.67
CA ILE A 237 11.63 -5.66 10.08
C ILE A 237 11.70 -6.85 11.04
N GLY A 238 11.88 -8.08 10.54
CA GLY A 238 11.96 -9.31 11.31
C GLY A 238 10.73 -10.20 11.22
N GLY A 239 10.00 -10.16 10.10
CA GLY A 239 8.87 -11.04 9.83
C GLY A 239 7.71 -10.85 10.80
N ILE A 240 7.05 -11.95 11.19
CA ILE A 240 5.93 -11.96 12.13
C ILE A 240 6.29 -11.29 13.47
N ILE A 241 7.50 -11.56 14.00
CA ILE A 241 7.99 -10.95 15.25
C ILE A 241 8.18 -9.44 15.07
N GLY A 242 8.79 -9.03 13.95
CA GLY A 242 8.98 -7.63 13.60
C GLY A 242 7.67 -6.86 13.45
N TYR A 243 6.69 -7.49 12.79
CA TYR A 243 5.34 -6.97 12.65
C TYR A 243 4.67 -6.75 14.02
N GLN A 244 4.74 -7.74 14.92
CA GLN A 244 4.13 -7.61 16.24
C GLN A 244 4.79 -6.51 17.09
N ILE A 245 6.12 -6.37 17.04
CA ILE A 245 6.83 -5.27 17.70
C ILE A 245 6.27 -3.92 17.22
N MET A 246 6.13 -3.76 15.90
CA MET A 246 5.62 -2.52 15.30
C MET A 246 4.18 -2.23 15.75
N VAL A 247 3.32 -3.25 15.79
CA VAL A 247 1.94 -3.11 16.29
C VAL A 247 1.93 -2.58 17.72
N LEU A 248 2.71 -3.20 18.62
CA LEU A 248 2.77 -2.81 20.03
C LEU A 248 3.33 -1.38 20.21
N GLU A 249 4.37 -1.03 19.46
CA GLU A 249 4.94 0.33 19.47
C GLU A 249 3.93 1.38 18.99
N LEU A 250 3.18 1.09 17.92
CA LEU A 250 2.13 1.97 17.41
C LEU A 250 0.94 2.09 18.38
N LEU A 251 0.55 1.00 19.03
CA LEU A 251 -0.50 1.01 20.06
C LEU A 251 -0.07 1.86 21.27
N SER A 252 1.15 1.69 21.78
CA SER A 252 1.69 2.54 22.86
C SER A 252 1.72 4.01 22.45
N ALA A 253 2.22 4.32 21.25
CA ALA A 253 2.29 5.70 20.75
C ALA A 253 0.89 6.33 20.53
N SER A 254 -0.13 5.53 20.22
CA SER A 254 -1.50 6.02 20.05
C SER A 254 -2.17 6.45 21.37
N LYS A 255 -1.78 5.83 22.50
CA LYS A 255 -2.28 6.16 23.84
C LYS A 255 -1.66 7.48 24.35
N ASP A 256 -0.42 7.76 23.99
CA ASP A 256 0.27 9.03 24.24
C ASP A 256 -0.07 10.07 23.15
N ARG A 257 -1.28 10.66 23.21
CA ARG A 257 -1.78 11.65 22.24
C ARG A 257 -0.91 12.91 22.06
N MET A 258 0.06 13.13 22.93
CA MET A 258 0.83 14.38 23.00
C MET A 258 2.33 14.21 22.73
N HIS A 259 2.89 13.00 22.78
CA HIS A 259 4.35 12.83 22.77
C HIS A 259 4.78 11.63 21.94
N ARG A 260 5.60 11.90 20.91
CA ARG A 260 6.41 10.87 20.29
C ARG A 260 7.70 10.74 21.12
N PRO A 261 8.18 9.52 21.44
CA PRO A 261 9.60 9.32 21.61
C PRO A 261 10.27 9.56 20.25
N SER A 262 10.59 10.82 19.95
CA SER A 262 11.30 11.18 18.73
C SER A 262 12.75 10.74 18.88
N LYS A 263 13.25 9.97 17.90
CA LYS A 263 14.70 9.75 17.75
C LYS A 263 15.42 11.02 17.28
N ASP A 264 14.66 12.06 16.96
CA ASP A 264 15.15 13.34 16.47
C ASP A 264 14.97 14.40 17.56
N LYS A 265 16.00 15.24 17.78
CA LYS A 265 15.97 16.38 18.70
C LYS A 265 14.95 17.44 18.26
N PHE A 266 14.76 17.55 16.95
CA PHE A 266 13.95 18.59 16.34
C PHE A 266 13.25 18.02 15.10
N VAL A 267 11.97 18.37 14.94
CA VAL A 267 11.17 18.09 13.74
C VAL A 267 10.25 19.28 13.51
N ASP A 268 10.29 19.85 12.30
CA ASP A 268 9.41 20.94 11.88
C ASP A 268 8.86 20.69 10.46
N PHE A 269 7.74 21.35 10.15
CA PHE A 269 6.98 21.17 8.92
C PHE A 269 6.78 22.49 8.20
N HIS A 270 7.32 22.55 6.98
CA HIS A 270 7.26 23.73 6.13
C HIS A 270 6.38 23.50 4.90
N VAL A 271 5.77 24.55 4.37
CA VAL A 271 5.06 24.47 3.08
C VAL A 271 6.10 24.17 2.00
N PRO A 272 5.95 23.08 1.23
CA PRO A 272 6.90 22.75 0.19
C PRO A 272 6.81 23.79 -0.94
N SER A 273 7.96 24.21 -1.46
CA SER A 273 8.01 25.02 -2.67
C SER A 273 7.73 24.14 -3.90
N GLY A 274 6.66 24.46 -4.63
CA GLY A 274 6.22 23.73 -5.82
C GLY A 274 5.93 24.66 -7.00
N LEU A 275 6.00 24.11 -8.20
CA LEU A 275 5.64 24.84 -9.41
C LEU A 275 4.12 24.93 -9.53
N ASN A 276 3.59 26.16 -9.58
CA ASN A 276 2.18 26.40 -9.85
C ASN A 276 1.97 26.55 -11.36
N LEU A 277 1.46 25.49 -11.99
CA LEU A 277 1.21 25.42 -13.44
C LEU A 277 0.15 26.43 -13.93
N LEU A 278 -0.66 27.01 -13.03
CA LEU A 278 -1.65 28.03 -13.39
C LEU A 278 -1.01 29.41 -13.64
N LYS A 279 0.15 29.66 -13.03
CA LYS A 279 0.85 30.96 -13.15
C LYS A 279 1.59 31.10 -14.48
N ASP A 280 2.10 30.00 -15.02
CA ASP A 280 2.84 29.97 -16.28
C ASP A 280 2.30 28.87 -17.19
N LYS A 281 1.34 29.26 -18.04
CA LYS A 281 0.67 28.35 -18.97
C LYS A 281 1.60 27.86 -20.08
N GLU A 282 2.58 28.68 -20.48
CA GLU A 282 3.54 28.31 -21.52
C GLU A 282 4.47 27.22 -20.97
N TYR A 283 5.02 27.44 -19.77
CA TYR A 283 5.80 26.41 -19.09
C TYR A 283 4.98 25.15 -18.82
N ALA A 284 3.73 25.26 -18.37
CA ALA A 284 2.86 24.09 -18.15
C ALA A 284 2.66 23.27 -19.43
N SER A 285 2.45 23.95 -20.57
CA SER A 285 2.31 23.31 -21.88
C SER A 285 3.62 22.66 -22.32
N GLN A 286 4.75 23.34 -22.12
CA GLN A 286 6.08 22.81 -22.43
C GLN A 286 6.44 21.60 -21.56
N ALA A 287 6.11 21.64 -20.27
CA ALA A 287 6.30 20.53 -19.33
C ALA A 287 5.45 19.33 -19.71
N ALA A 288 4.19 19.55 -20.08
CA ALA A 288 3.32 18.48 -20.59
C ALA A 288 3.85 17.88 -21.89
N LEU A 289 4.39 18.70 -22.80
CA LEU A 289 5.03 18.23 -24.02
C LEU A 289 6.24 17.35 -23.72
N TRP A 290 7.08 17.70 -22.73
CA TRP A 290 8.16 16.81 -22.27
C TRP A 290 7.64 15.47 -21.73
N GLY A 291 6.48 15.48 -21.06
CA GLY A 291 5.84 14.27 -20.58
C GLY A 291 5.34 13.36 -21.70
N ILE A 292 4.76 13.95 -22.75
CA ILE A 292 4.35 13.21 -23.95
C ILE A 292 5.57 12.69 -24.71
N GLU A 293 6.58 13.52 -24.95
CA GLU A 293 7.85 13.14 -25.60
C GLU A 293 8.55 12.00 -24.86
N GLY A 294 8.59 12.07 -23.52
CA GLY A 294 9.23 11.09 -22.65
C GLY A 294 8.43 9.81 -22.41
N LEU A 295 7.23 9.67 -22.99
CA LEU A 295 6.36 8.50 -22.76
C LEU A 295 7.03 7.14 -23.03
N PRO A 296 7.90 6.97 -24.06
CA PRO A 296 8.67 5.73 -24.24
C PRO A 296 9.59 5.37 -23.07
N GLU A 297 9.94 6.34 -22.21
CA GLU A 297 10.81 6.16 -21.05
C GLU A 297 10.01 6.03 -19.74
N LEU A 298 8.67 6.05 -19.81
CA LEU A 298 7.77 5.93 -18.66
C LEU A 298 7.12 4.54 -18.59
N GLY A 299 6.86 4.09 -17.36
CA GLY A 299 5.87 3.06 -17.06
C GLY A 299 4.68 3.63 -16.30
N GLU A 300 3.69 2.79 -16.05
CA GLU A 300 2.53 3.13 -15.22
C GLU A 300 2.43 2.15 -14.05
N ILE A 301 2.12 2.66 -12.85
CA ILE A 301 1.94 1.85 -11.65
C ILE A 301 0.60 2.20 -11.01
N TYR A 302 -0.32 1.25 -10.94
CA TYR A 302 -1.67 1.47 -10.44
C TYR A 302 -1.95 0.66 -9.16
N PRO A 303 -2.02 1.30 -7.98
CA PRO A 303 -2.60 0.70 -6.79
C PRO A 303 -4.13 0.57 -6.92
N ILE A 304 -4.61 -0.66 -7.19
CA ILE A 304 -6.02 -1.01 -7.40
C ILE A 304 -6.47 -2.11 -6.40
N GLY A 305 -6.04 -2.03 -5.14
CA GLY A 305 -6.41 -3.02 -4.11
C GLY A 305 -7.69 -2.71 -3.33
N GLY A 306 -8.44 -1.67 -3.70
CA GLY A 306 -9.55 -1.13 -2.91
C GLY A 306 -10.93 -1.70 -3.25
N ALA A 307 -11.75 -1.91 -2.22
CA ALA A 307 -13.16 -2.28 -2.34
C ALA A 307 -14.07 -1.06 -2.59
N GLY A 308 -15.23 -1.31 -3.21
CA GLY A 308 -16.26 -0.33 -3.52
C GLY A 308 -17.30 -0.12 -2.41
N ASP A 309 -17.06 -0.64 -1.20
CA ASP A 309 -18.02 -0.64 -0.08
C ASP A 309 -18.64 0.74 0.17
N ARG A 310 -17.80 1.78 0.24
CA ARG A 310 -18.22 3.17 0.53
C ARG A 310 -19.09 3.78 -0.57
N LEU A 311 -19.03 3.22 -1.78
CA LEU A 311 -19.82 3.65 -2.93
C LEU A 311 -21.09 2.80 -3.07
N GLY A 312 -21.30 1.82 -2.19
CA GLY A 312 -22.41 0.87 -2.30
C GLY A 312 -22.30 -0.02 -3.54
N LEU A 313 -21.10 -0.23 -4.07
CA LEU A 313 -20.89 -1.08 -5.24
C LEU A 313 -20.92 -2.54 -4.81
N VAL A 314 -21.97 -3.23 -5.21
CA VAL A 314 -22.24 -4.64 -4.90
C VAL A 314 -22.57 -5.43 -6.16
N ASP A 315 -22.32 -6.73 -6.11
CA ASP A 315 -22.78 -7.69 -7.09
C ASP A 315 -24.30 -7.83 -6.99
N SER A 316 -25.00 -7.84 -8.12
CA SER A 316 -26.47 -7.90 -8.14
C SER A 316 -27.03 -9.25 -7.71
N ASP A 317 -26.24 -10.33 -7.90
CA ASP A 317 -26.68 -11.70 -7.70
C ASP A 317 -26.32 -12.16 -6.29
N THR A 318 -25.12 -11.82 -5.79
CA THR A 318 -24.64 -12.23 -4.47
C THR A 318 -24.86 -11.17 -3.38
N GLY A 319 -25.01 -9.89 -3.75
CA GLY A 319 -25.06 -8.77 -2.81
C GLY A 319 -23.71 -8.44 -2.16
N GLU A 320 -22.62 -9.11 -2.54
CA GLU A 320 -21.29 -8.86 -1.99
C GLU A 320 -20.67 -7.61 -2.59
N SER A 321 -19.85 -6.89 -1.81
CA SER A 321 -19.17 -5.70 -2.35
C SER A 321 -18.12 -6.08 -3.40
N LEU A 322 -18.07 -5.29 -4.46
CA LEU A 322 -17.14 -5.44 -5.57
C LEU A 322 -15.95 -4.48 -5.48
N PRO A 323 -14.85 -4.77 -6.17
CA PRO A 323 -13.74 -3.84 -6.29
C PRO A 323 -14.13 -2.49 -6.89
N ALA A 324 -13.55 -1.39 -6.38
CA ALA A 324 -13.86 -0.03 -6.87
C ALA A 324 -13.55 0.15 -8.37
N ALA A 325 -12.61 -0.62 -8.90
CA ALA A 325 -12.23 -0.62 -10.31
C ALA A 325 -13.38 -0.98 -11.27
N LEU A 326 -14.40 -1.71 -10.80
CA LEU A 326 -15.57 -2.11 -11.59
C LEU A 326 -16.61 -0.99 -11.69
N LEU A 327 -16.51 0.06 -10.86
CA LEU A 327 -17.50 1.13 -10.83
C LEU A 327 -17.72 1.70 -12.24
N PRO A 328 -18.97 1.72 -12.73
CA PRO A 328 -19.28 2.31 -14.02
C PRO A 328 -19.14 3.84 -13.99
N TYR A 329 -18.35 4.39 -14.92
CA TYR A 329 -18.22 5.80 -15.18
C TYR A 329 -18.27 6.04 -16.70
N CYS A 330 -19.21 6.87 -17.15
CA CYS A 330 -19.48 7.11 -18.58
C CYS A 330 -19.62 5.82 -19.41
N GLY A 331 -20.30 4.81 -18.85
CA GLY A 331 -20.61 3.54 -19.52
C GLY A 331 -19.48 2.51 -19.53
N ARG A 332 -18.39 2.73 -18.79
CA ARG A 332 -17.22 1.83 -18.71
C ARG A 332 -16.76 1.66 -17.28
N SER A 333 -16.00 0.61 -16.99
CA SER A 333 -15.37 0.49 -15.66
C SER A 333 -14.28 1.56 -15.48
N LEU A 334 -13.99 1.93 -14.23
CA LEU A 334 -12.89 2.85 -13.95
C LEU A 334 -11.54 2.32 -14.46
N LEU A 335 -11.29 1.01 -14.39
CA LEU A 335 -10.08 0.40 -14.96
C LEU A 335 -10.00 0.62 -16.48
N GLU A 336 -11.10 0.41 -17.21
CA GLU A 336 -11.12 0.67 -18.65
C GLU A 336 -10.87 2.15 -18.95
N GLY A 337 -11.48 3.06 -18.20
CA GLY A 337 -11.20 4.50 -18.31
C GLY A 337 -9.72 4.83 -18.13
N LEU A 338 -9.08 4.23 -17.12
CA LEU A 338 -7.67 4.42 -16.80
C LEU A 338 -6.73 3.99 -17.94
N ILE A 339 -6.99 2.83 -18.55
CA ILE A 339 -6.18 2.32 -19.67
C ILE A 339 -6.45 3.10 -20.96
N ARG A 340 -7.68 3.53 -21.20
CA ARG A 340 -8.03 4.36 -22.36
C ARG A 340 -7.37 5.74 -22.31
N ASP A 341 -7.27 6.34 -21.14
CA ASP A 341 -6.50 7.57 -20.94
C ASP A 341 -5.02 7.37 -21.33
N LEU A 342 -4.39 6.27 -20.90
CA LEU A 342 -3.03 5.94 -21.31
C LEU A 342 -2.90 5.79 -22.83
N GLN A 343 -3.83 5.06 -23.47
CA GLN A 343 -3.87 4.91 -24.93
C GLN A 343 -4.03 6.24 -25.65
N ALA A 344 -4.79 7.19 -25.09
CA ALA A 344 -4.93 8.52 -25.66
C ALA A 344 -3.61 9.29 -25.63
N ARG A 345 -2.82 9.18 -24.55
CA ARG A 345 -1.48 9.78 -24.47
C ARG A 345 -0.49 9.15 -25.44
N GLU A 346 -0.51 7.83 -25.61
CA GLU A 346 0.32 7.13 -26.60
C GLU A 346 -0.05 7.52 -28.03
N PHE A 347 -1.34 7.65 -28.30
CA PHE A 347 -1.82 8.15 -29.58
C PHE A 347 -1.36 9.60 -29.82
N LEU A 348 -1.41 10.45 -28.79
CA LEU A 348 -0.92 11.81 -28.87
C LEU A 348 0.60 11.87 -29.14
N HIS A 349 1.39 11.06 -28.45
CA HIS A 349 2.83 10.91 -28.73
C HIS A 349 3.08 10.52 -30.20
N PHE A 350 2.36 9.50 -30.70
CA PHE A 350 2.45 9.11 -32.10
C PHE A 350 2.08 10.24 -33.06
N LYS A 351 1.05 11.03 -32.75
CA LYS A 351 0.63 12.15 -33.62
C LYS A 351 1.64 13.28 -33.66
N ILE A 352 2.35 13.55 -32.57
CA ILE A 352 3.32 14.65 -32.48
C ILE A 352 4.70 14.22 -33.01
N PHE A 353 5.15 13.01 -32.67
CA PHE A 353 6.53 12.56 -32.89
C PHE A 353 6.67 11.44 -33.92
N GLY A 354 5.56 10.86 -34.41
CA GLY A 354 5.57 9.80 -35.43
C GLY A 354 5.93 8.40 -34.92
N GLY A 355 6.43 8.26 -33.70
CA GLY A 355 6.75 6.98 -33.07
C GLY A 355 5.57 6.40 -32.29
N GLN A 356 5.26 5.12 -32.50
CA GLN A 356 4.34 4.39 -31.63
C GLN A 356 5.11 3.84 -30.42
N CYS A 357 4.48 3.87 -29.25
CA CYS A 357 5.00 3.24 -28.05
C CYS A 357 3.86 2.51 -27.32
N ILE A 358 4.22 1.46 -26.59
CA ILE A 358 3.33 0.78 -25.65
C ILE A 358 3.97 0.92 -24.27
N THR A 359 3.30 1.68 -23.43
CA THR A 359 3.69 1.95 -22.05
C THR A 359 3.33 0.74 -21.19
N PRO A 360 4.29 0.09 -20.51
CA PRO A 360 4.01 -1.05 -19.66
C PRO A 360 3.24 -0.62 -18.40
N VAL A 361 2.29 -1.45 -17.98
CA VAL A 361 1.39 -1.17 -16.86
C VAL A 361 1.57 -2.20 -15.75
N ALA A 362 1.98 -1.74 -14.59
CA ALA A 362 2.01 -2.54 -13.37
C ALA A 362 0.74 -2.25 -12.54
N ILE A 363 0.06 -3.29 -12.06
CA ILE A 363 -1.17 -3.16 -11.27
C ILE A 363 -1.02 -3.90 -9.95
N MET A 364 -1.10 -3.18 -8.84
CA MET A 364 -1.17 -3.79 -7.51
C MET A 364 -2.62 -4.09 -7.16
N THR A 365 -2.94 -5.35 -6.87
CA THR A 365 -4.30 -5.82 -6.52
C THR A 365 -4.36 -6.32 -5.07
N SER A 366 -5.50 -6.85 -4.64
CA SER A 366 -5.66 -7.58 -3.37
C SER A 366 -6.48 -8.86 -3.59
N SER A 367 -6.45 -9.80 -2.64
CA SER A 367 -7.38 -10.95 -2.59
C SER A 367 -8.71 -10.61 -1.93
N VAL A 368 -8.87 -9.41 -1.37
CA VAL A 368 -10.11 -9.01 -0.72
C VAL A 368 -11.19 -8.78 -1.78
N LYS A 369 -12.32 -9.47 -1.63
CA LYS A 369 -13.46 -9.41 -2.56
C LYS A 369 -13.07 -9.81 -3.99
N ASP A 370 -12.25 -10.86 -4.12
CA ASP A 370 -11.77 -11.41 -5.38
C ASP A 370 -11.22 -10.34 -6.34
N ASN A 371 -10.57 -9.32 -5.75
CA ASN A 371 -10.14 -8.14 -6.49
C ASN A 371 -9.15 -8.52 -7.59
N HIS A 372 -8.17 -9.38 -7.31
CA HIS A 372 -7.20 -9.83 -8.31
C HIS A 372 -7.88 -10.51 -9.50
N GLU A 373 -8.81 -11.43 -9.22
CA GLU A 373 -9.55 -12.22 -10.19
C GLU A 373 -10.43 -11.34 -11.06
N HIS A 374 -11.16 -10.39 -10.46
CA HIS A 374 -11.97 -9.43 -11.21
C HIS A 374 -11.14 -8.53 -12.14
N ILE A 375 -9.96 -8.07 -11.70
CA ILE A 375 -9.08 -7.25 -12.53
C ILE A 375 -8.53 -8.07 -13.71
N ILE A 376 -8.11 -9.32 -13.48
CA ILE A 376 -7.71 -10.25 -14.55
C ILE A 376 -8.87 -10.44 -15.53
N ALA A 377 -10.07 -10.74 -15.04
CA ALA A 377 -11.23 -10.99 -15.88
C ALA A 377 -11.58 -9.79 -16.78
N ILE A 378 -11.45 -8.56 -16.29
CA ILE A 378 -11.62 -7.35 -17.13
C ILE A 378 -10.54 -7.30 -18.21
N CYS A 379 -9.27 -7.53 -17.85
CA CYS A 379 -8.16 -7.51 -18.81
C CYS A 379 -8.35 -8.56 -19.90
N GLU A 380 -8.66 -9.80 -19.54
CA GLU A 380 -8.87 -10.90 -20.49
C GLU A 380 -10.10 -10.68 -21.39
N ARG A 381 -11.23 -10.27 -20.80
CA ARG A 381 -12.46 -9.98 -21.55
C ARG A 381 -12.26 -8.89 -22.60
N LEU A 382 -11.39 -7.92 -22.32
CA LEU A 382 -11.07 -6.82 -23.21
C LEU A 382 -9.79 -7.06 -24.03
N ASP A 383 -9.33 -8.32 -24.12
CA ASP A 383 -8.13 -8.74 -24.86
C ASP A 383 -6.88 -7.90 -24.51
N TRP A 384 -6.67 -7.71 -23.21
CA TRP A 384 -5.64 -6.85 -22.64
C TRP A 384 -5.64 -5.44 -23.25
N PHE A 385 -6.84 -4.93 -23.52
CA PHE A 385 -7.12 -3.64 -24.17
C PHE A 385 -6.45 -3.49 -25.54
N GLY A 386 -6.16 -4.59 -26.23
CA GLY A 386 -5.41 -4.61 -27.49
C GLY A 386 -3.92 -4.29 -27.34
N ARG A 387 -3.38 -4.31 -26.12
CA ARG A 387 -1.97 -4.00 -25.81
C ARG A 387 -1.11 -5.25 -25.66
N GLY A 388 -1.74 -6.42 -25.54
CA GLY A 388 -1.07 -7.70 -25.28
C GLY A 388 -0.72 -7.90 -23.80
N ARG A 389 -0.83 -9.15 -23.34
CA ARG A 389 -0.64 -9.55 -21.95
C ARG A 389 0.74 -9.18 -21.39
N ASP A 390 1.79 -9.27 -22.20
CA ASP A 390 3.17 -9.05 -21.76
C ASP A 390 3.47 -7.60 -21.35
N ASN A 391 2.59 -6.66 -21.74
CA ASN A 391 2.67 -5.26 -21.33
C ASN A 391 2.00 -4.99 -19.98
N PHE A 392 1.51 -6.02 -19.30
CA PHE A 392 0.92 -5.93 -17.97
C PHE A 392 1.66 -6.80 -16.96
N ARG A 393 1.82 -6.26 -15.75
CA ARG A 393 2.29 -7.02 -14.59
C ARG A 393 1.37 -6.79 -13.41
N LEU A 394 0.56 -7.78 -13.07
CA LEU A 394 -0.26 -7.75 -11.88
C LEU A 394 0.53 -8.35 -10.71
N PHE A 395 0.41 -7.76 -9.53
CA PHE A 395 1.06 -8.23 -8.33
C PHE A 395 0.17 -7.97 -7.11
N GLU A 396 -0.08 -9.00 -6.32
CA GLU A 396 -1.07 -8.93 -5.23
C GLU A 396 -0.41 -8.53 -3.91
N GLN A 397 -1.04 -7.58 -3.21
CA GLN A 397 -0.60 -7.20 -1.86
C GLN A 397 -1.04 -8.23 -0.83
N PRO A 398 -0.19 -8.54 0.17
CA PRO A 398 -0.54 -9.50 1.21
C PRO A 398 -1.66 -8.95 2.11
N LEU A 399 -2.41 -9.87 2.71
CA LEU A 399 -3.25 -9.57 3.84
C LEU A 399 -2.38 -9.50 5.10
N VAL A 400 -2.71 -8.57 5.99
CA VAL A 400 -2.07 -8.40 7.28
C VAL A 400 -3.11 -8.64 8.39
N PRO A 401 -2.68 -9.18 9.54
CA PRO A 401 -3.58 -9.42 10.67
C PRO A 401 -4.26 -8.14 11.14
N VAL A 402 -5.55 -8.20 11.41
CA VAL A 402 -6.25 -7.14 12.15
C VAL A 402 -5.99 -7.33 13.63
N VAL A 403 -5.70 -6.24 14.34
CA VAL A 403 -5.27 -6.30 15.74
C VAL A 403 -6.25 -5.60 16.67
N ASN A 404 -6.43 -6.16 17.86
CA ASN A 404 -7.21 -5.55 18.93
C ASN A 404 -6.47 -4.32 19.50
N ALA A 405 -7.17 -3.18 19.60
CA ALA A 405 -6.60 -1.93 20.09
C ALA A 405 -6.13 -1.98 21.56
N LYS A 406 -6.65 -2.91 22.36
CA LYS A 406 -6.36 -3.03 23.79
C LYS A 406 -4.98 -3.63 24.07
N ASP A 407 -4.71 -4.77 23.43
CA ASP A 407 -3.60 -5.67 23.77
C ASP A 407 -2.76 -6.11 22.56
N GLY A 408 -3.14 -5.73 21.34
CA GLY A 408 -2.43 -6.11 20.12
C GLY A 408 -2.58 -7.59 19.73
N LYS A 409 -3.54 -8.31 20.31
CA LYS A 409 -3.88 -9.69 19.88
C LYS A 409 -4.57 -9.67 18.53
N TRP A 410 -4.25 -10.64 17.68
CA TRP A 410 -4.84 -10.78 16.36
C TRP A 410 -6.31 -11.21 16.47
N LEU A 411 -7.19 -10.58 15.70
CA LEU A 411 -8.59 -10.98 15.66
C LEU A 411 -8.73 -12.30 14.89
N ILE A 412 -9.55 -13.21 15.41
CA ILE A 412 -9.86 -14.50 14.79
C ILE A 412 -11.35 -14.58 14.45
N SER A 413 -11.65 -15.20 13.32
CA SER A 413 -13.01 -15.47 12.87
C SER A 413 -13.54 -16.82 13.38
N LYS A 414 -14.81 -17.15 13.08
CA LYS A 414 -15.48 -18.45 13.41
C LYS A 414 -14.64 -19.69 13.11
N SER A 415 -13.78 -19.64 12.09
CA SER A 415 -12.93 -20.76 11.67
C SER A 415 -11.57 -20.80 12.37
N LEU A 416 -11.37 -20.05 13.46
CA LEU A 416 -10.07 -19.82 14.12
C LEU A 416 -9.01 -19.21 13.17
N PHE A 417 -9.45 -18.68 12.04
CA PHE A 417 -8.59 -18.06 11.05
C PHE A 417 -8.40 -16.57 11.35
N PRO A 418 -7.17 -16.02 11.28
CA PRO A 418 -6.92 -14.60 11.45
C PRO A 418 -7.75 -13.74 10.49
N VAL A 419 -8.38 -12.70 11.02
CA VAL A 419 -9.04 -11.70 10.19
C VAL A 419 -7.95 -10.89 9.49
N GLY A 420 -7.89 -10.98 8.16
CA GLY A 420 -6.92 -10.29 7.33
C GLY A 420 -7.50 -9.03 6.67
N LYS A 421 -6.70 -7.96 6.60
CA LYS A 421 -6.99 -6.78 5.77
C LYS A 421 -5.81 -6.42 4.88
N PRO A 422 -6.03 -5.68 3.78
CA PRO A 422 -4.91 -5.20 3.00
C PRO A 422 -4.07 -4.20 3.81
N GLY A 423 -2.74 -4.32 3.76
CA GLY A 423 -1.80 -3.47 4.50
C GLY A 423 -1.73 -2.00 4.05
N GLY A 424 -2.63 -1.57 3.16
CA GLY A 424 -2.66 -0.24 2.56
C GLY A 424 -1.77 -0.08 1.33
N HIS A 425 -2.04 0.96 0.53
CA HIS A 425 -1.35 1.16 -0.75
C HIS A 425 0.15 1.46 -0.62
N GLY A 426 0.64 1.80 0.58
CA GLY A 426 2.06 2.00 0.86
C GLY A 426 2.92 0.74 0.69
N ALA A 427 2.31 -0.45 0.74
CA ALA A 427 3.01 -1.71 0.50
C ALA A 427 3.63 -1.81 -0.90
N ILE A 428 3.16 -0.98 -1.85
CA ILE A 428 3.52 -1.04 -3.26
C ILE A 428 5.02 -1.00 -3.53
N TRP A 429 5.81 -0.26 -2.74
CA TRP A 429 7.24 -0.05 -3.04
C TRP A 429 8.09 -1.29 -2.79
N LYS A 430 8.01 -1.84 -1.58
CA LYS A 430 8.67 -3.10 -1.24
C LYS A 430 8.12 -4.24 -2.11
N LEU A 431 6.79 -4.30 -2.25
CA LEU A 431 6.14 -5.35 -3.02
C LEU A 431 6.55 -5.34 -4.50
N ALA A 432 6.63 -4.17 -5.13
CA ALA A 432 7.08 -4.03 -6.52
C ALA A 432 8.55 -4.46 -6.68
N TYR A 433 9.39 -4.23 -5.66
CA TYR A 433 10.75 -4.75 -5.65
C TYR A 433 10.77 -6.28 -5.52
N ASP A 434 10.14 -6.83 -4.49
CA ASP A 434 10.14 -8.27 -4.17
C ASP A 434 9.57 -9.11 -5.33
N ARG A 435 8.54 -8.60 -6.00
CA ARG A 435 7.89 -9.26 -7.15
C ARG A 435 8.58 -8.98 -8.49
N GLY A 436 9.73 -8.29 -8.49
CA GLY A 436 10.52 -8.00 -9.69
C GLY A 436 9.85 -7.03 -10.67
N VAL A 437 8.82 -6.29 -10.25
CA VAL A 437 8.07 -5.34 -11.08
C VAL A 437 8.95 -4.17 -11.51
N LEU A 438 9.76 -3.64 -10.59
CA LEU A 438 10.68 -2.54 -10.89
C LEU A 438 11.73 -2.95 -11.94
N GLN A 439 12.29 -4.16 -11.77
CA GLN A 439 13.25 -4.72 -12.72
C GLN A 439 12.59 -4.98 -14.08
N TRP A 440 11.35 -5.45 -14.11
CA TRP A 440 10.58 -5.65 -15.34
C TRP A 440 10.38 -4.33 -16.09
N LEU A 441 9.97 -3.26 -15.40
CA LEU A 441 9.84 -1.93 -16.01
C LEU A 441 11.19 -1.43 -16.59
N GLN A 442 12.29 -1.61 -15.85
CA GLN A 442 13.63 -1.24 -16.35
C GLN A 442 14.06 -2.08 -17.55
N ASN A 443 13.76 -3.38 -17.57
CA ASN A 443 14.04 -4.26 -18.71
C ASN A 443 13.22 -3.87 -19.94
N CYS A 444 12.05 -3.24 -19.76
CA CYS A 444 11.30 -2.61 -20.83
C CYS A 444 11.91 -1.26 -21.28
N GLY A 445 13.02 -0.81 -20.69
CA GLY A 445 13.70 0.45 -21.01
C GLY A 445 13.10 1.67 -20.32
N ARG A 446 12.32 1.50 -19.25
CA ARG A 446 11.68 2.62 -18.54
C ARG A 446 12.62 3.18 -17.48
N LYS A 447 12.66 4.51 -17.36
CA LYS A 447 13.45 5.26 -16.37
C LYS A 447 12.60 5.74 -15.21
N GLY A 448 11.37 6.18 -15.51
CA GLY A 448 10.42 6.65 -14.51
C GLY A 448 9.07 5.97 -14.64
N ALA A 449 8.17 6.24 -13.69
CA ALA A 449 6.79 5.84 -13.79
C ALA A 449 5.85 6.88 -13.18
N THR A 450 4.63 6.96 -13.72
CA THR A 450 3.51 7.65 -13.08
C THR A 450 2.75 6.67 -12.20
N VAL A 451 2.38 7.11 -11.01
CA VAL A 451 1.65 6.31 -10.02
C VAL A 451 0.36 7.04 -9.67
N ARG A 452 -0.80 6.38 -9.78
CA ARG A 452 -2.09 6.98 -9.41
C ARG A 452 -3.14 5.93 -9.07
N GLN A 453 -4.11 6.31 -8.24
CA GLN A 453 -5.25 5.47 -7.90
C GLN A 453 -6.31 5.48 -9.01
N VAL A 454 -7.11 4.41 -9.08
CA VAL A 454 -8.17 4.24 -10.09
C VAL A 454 -9.37 5.19 -9.93
N SER A 455 -9.57 5.74 -8.72
CA SER A 455 -10.75 6.53 -8.37
C SER A 455 -10.69 8.00 -8.80
N ASN A 456 -9.51 8.49 -9.21
CA ASN A 456 -9.38 9.87 -9.68
C ASN A 456 -9.56 9.94 -11.20
N VAL A 457 -10.82 10.03 -11.63
CA VAL A 457 -11.19 10.09 -13.07
C VAL A 457 -10.73 11.36 -13.79
N VAL A 458 -10.33 12.40 -13.05
CA VAL A 458 -9.86 13.68 -13.61
C VAL A 458 -8.33 13.80 -13.65
N ALA A 459 -7.59 12.80 -13.15
CA ALA A 459 -6.13 12.81 -13.01
C ALA A 459 -5.34 13.02 -14.33
N ALA A 460 -5.99 12.97 -15.49
CA ALA A 460 -5.38 13.20 -16.80
C ALA A 460 -6.26 13.99 -17.76
N THR A 461 -7.29 14.66 -17.24
CA THR A 461 -8.13 15.54 -18.06
C THR A 461 -7.50 16.92 -18.27
N ASP A 462 -6.39 17.21 -17.58
CA ASP A 462 -5.61 18.44 -17.69
C ASP A 462 -4.13 18.14 -17.99
N LEU A 463 -3.29 19.17 -17.97
CA LEU A 463 -1.86 19.06 -18.22
C LEU A 463 -1.05 18.56 -17.02
N THR A 464 -1.65 18.45 -15.84
CA THR A 464 -0.92 18.31 -14.56
C THR A 464 -0.10 17.02 -14.49
N MET A 465 -0.70 15.88 -14.83
CA MET A 465 0.00 14.59 -14.77
C MET A 465 1.11 14.48 -15.83
N MET A 466 0.88 14.99 -17.04
CA MET A 466 1.90 15.01 -18.09
C MET A 466 3.05 15.95 -17.74
N ALA A 467 2.74 17.13 -17.19
CA ALA A 467 3.75 18.07 -16.72
C ALA A 467 4.57 17.48 -15.56
N LEU A 468 3.92 16.81 -14.60
CA LEU A 468 4.60 16.14 -13.49
C LEU A 468 5.62 15.10 -14.02
N ALA A 469 5.19 14.23 -14.94
CA ALA A 469 6.05 13.21 -15.52
C ALA A 469 7.17 13.81 -16.38
N GLY A 470 6.85 14.83 -17.19
CA GLY A 470 7.80 15.55 -18.03
C GLY A 470 8.89 16.25 -17.23
N ILE A 471 8.51 16.99 -16.18
CA ILE A 471 9.46 17.60 -15.23
C ILE A 471 10.28 16.52 -14.54
N GLY A 472 9.64 15.43 -14.13
CA GLY A 472 10.26 14.29 -13.50
C GLY A 472 11.43 13.74 -14.30
N LEU A 473 11.17 13.37 -15.56
CA LEU A 473 12.17 12.85 -16.48
C LEU A 473 13.20 13.91 -16.89
N ARG A 474 12.74 15.07 -17.38
CA ARG A 474 13.60 16.09 -17.97
C ARG A 474 14.60 16.66 -16.96
N CYS A 475 14.16 16.83 -15.72
CA CYS A 475 14.97 17.40 -14.64
C CYS A 475 15.58 16.32 -13.72
N ASN A 476 15.51 15.03 -14.11
CA ASN A 476 16.04 13.90 -13.34
C ASN A 476 15.60 13.92 -11.85
N LYS A 477 14.32 14.21 -11.60
CA LYS A 477 13.77 14.17 -10.25
C LYS A 477 13.63 12.73 -9.80
N LYS A 478 13.69 12.50 -8.49
CA LYS A 478 13.56 11.15 -7.91
C LYS A 478 12.13 10.80 -7.49
N LEU A 479 11.38 11.82 -7.09
CA LEU A 479 9.99 11.73 -6.67
C LEU A 479 9.32 13.07 -6.97
N GLY A 480 8.05 13.06 -7.34
CA GLY A 480 7.22 14.25 -7.48
C GLY A 480 5.78 13.96 -7.09
N PHE A 481 5.10 14.98 -6.55
CA PHE A 481 3.71 14.93 -6.13
C PHE A 481 2.91 15.95 -6.94
N ALA A 482 1.81 15.53 -7.58
CA ALA A 482 0.79 16.51 -7.95
C ALA A 482 -0.02 16.87 -6.71
N SER A 483 -0.22 18.17 -6.51
CA SER A 483 -0.95 18.70 -5.36
C SER A 483 -1.93 19.77 -5.82
N CYS A 484 -2.95 20.01 -5.02
CA CYS A 484 -3.91 21.10 -5.25
C CYS A 484 -4.11 21.95 -4.00
N GLU A 485 -4.85 23.04 -4.14
CA GLU A 485 -5.28 23.82 -3.00
C GLU A 485 -6.18 22.98 -2.08
N ARG A 486 -5.86 22.96 -0.79
CA ARG A 486 -6.65 22.23 0.21
C ARG A 486 -7.93 23.00 0.51
N ARG A 487 -9.07 22.32 0.41
CA ARG A 487 -10.37 22.88 0.78
C ARG A 487 -10.66 22.65 2.28
N PRO A 488 -11.29 23.61 2.99
CA PRO A 488 -11.73 23.42 4.36
C PRO A 488 -12.65 22.20 4.50
N GLY A 489 -12.38 21.35 5.50
CA GLY A 489 -13.15 20.12 5.75
C GLY A 489 -12.88 18.96 4.78
N ALA A 490 -11.94 19.11 3.83
CA ALA A 490 -11.50 17.99 3.01
C ALA A 490 -10.68 16.98 3.83
N THR A 491 -10.92 15.68 3.62
CA THR A 491 -10.22 14.58 4.30
C THR A 491 -9.05 14.03 3.48
N GLU A 492 -8.29 14.95 2.89
CA GLU A 492 -7.10 14.64 2.08
C GLU A 492 -5.84 14.87 2.93
N GLY A 493 -4.83 14.02 2.78
CA GLY A 493 -3.51 14.29 3.34
C GLY A 493 -2.88 15.55 2.73
N VAL A 494 -1.86 16.09 3.39
CA VAL A 494 -1.10 17.26 2.88
C VAL A 494 0.34 16.91 2.61
N ASN A 495 0.90 17.54 1.57
CA ASN A 495 2.33 17.45 1.28
C ASN A 495 3.09 18.52 2.09
N VAL A 496 4.13 18.10 2.79
CA VAL A 496 4.97 18.94 3.66
C VAL A 496 6.44 18.76 3.30
N LEU A 497 7.22 19.82 3.49
CA LEU A 497 8.68 19.73 3.61
C LEU A 497 9.00 19.49 5.07
N ILE A 498 9.55 18.32 5.38
CA ILE A 498 10.00 17.98 6.72
C ILE A 498 11.46 18.41 6.90
N GLU A 499 11.74 19.03 8.03
CA GLU A 499 13.09 19.36 8.49
C GLU A 499 13.30 18.65 9.82
N LYS A 500 14.37 17.86 9.94
CA LYS A 500 14.67 17.10 11.16
C LYS A 500 16.13 17.19 11.53
N GLN A 501 16.40 17.19 12.83
CA GLN A 501 17.74 17.06 13.38
C GLN A 501 17.82 15.82 14.28
N ASN A 502 18.74 14.91 13.98
CA ASN A 502 18.93 13.70 14.79
C ASN A 502 19.63 14.02 16.14
N LEU A 503 19.77 13.02 17.02
CA LEU A 503 20.47 13.18 18.32
C LEU A 503 21.94 13.61 18.18
N GLU A 504 22.58 13.35 17.04
CA GLU A 504 23.96 13.71 16.75
C GLU A 504 24.10 15.15 16.22
N GLY A 505 22.97 15.83 15.98
CA GLY A 505 22.94 17.19 15.44
C GLY A 505 22.94 17.27 13.90
N LEU A 506 22.87 16.14 13.20
CA LEU A 506 22.80 16.08 11.74
C LEU A 506 21.39 16.42 11.24
N TRP A 507 21.33 17.30 10.25
CA TRP A 507 20.09 17.74 9.62
C TRP A 507 19.71 16.87 8.44
N SER A 508 18.41 16.63 8.28
CA SER A 508 17.83 15.94 7.15
C SER A 508 16.54 16.63 6.69
N TYR A 509 16.30 16.60 5.39
CA TYR A 509 15.18 17.25 4.74
C TYR A 509 14.49 16.27 3.80
N GLY A 510 13.17 16.39 3.66
CA GLY A 510 12.42 15.54 2.72
C GLY A 510 11.02 16.05 2.46
N ILE A 511 10.45 15.68 1.31
CA ILE A 511 9.03 15.91 1.06
C ILE A 511 8.28 14.64 1.47
N THR A 512 7.20 14.80 2.22
CA THR A 512 6.35 13.68 2.65
C THR A 512 4.88 14.09 2.64
N CYS A 513 4.00 13.10 2.61
CA CYS A 513 2.58 13.29 2.92
C CYS A 513 2.37 13.09 4.43
N ILE A 514 1.52 13.93 5.04
CA ILE A 514 0.89 13.67 6.33
C ILE A 514 -0.58 13.37 6.06
N GLU A 515 -1.06 12.23 6.53
CA GLU A 515 -2.47 11.85 6.38
C GLU A 515 -3.39 12.67 7.29
N TYR A 516 -4.61 12.92 6.84
CA TYR A 516 -5.58 13.74 7.58
C TYR A 516 -5.90 13.22 8.99
N THR A 517 -5.78 11.91 9.20
CA THR A 517 -5.97 11.28 10.51
C THR A 517 -4.90 11.67 11.52
N GLU A 518 -3.74 12.12 11.05
CA GLU A 518 -2.58 12.49 11.86
C GLU A 518 -2.43 14.01 12.01
N PHE A 519 -3.35 14.83 11.49
CA PHE A 519 -3.23 16.30 11.56
C PHE A 519 -3.19 16.83 12.98
N GLU A 520 -4.06 16.33 13.87
CA GLU A 520 -4.08 16.70 15.28
C GLU A 520 -2.73 16.41 15.95
N LYS A 521 -2.16 15.23 15.66
CA LYS A 521 -0.87 14.79 16.19
C LYS A 521 0.30 15.65 15.72
N TYR A 522 0.27 16.12 14.48
CA TYR A 522 1.35 16.92 13.88
C TYR A 522 1.06 18.43 13.89
N GLY A 523 -0.03 18.88 14.53
CA GLY A 523 -0.38 20.29 14.61
C GLY A 523 -0.67 20.94 13.25
N ILE A 524 -1.16 20.16 12.28
CA ILE A 524 -1.47 20.67 10.94
C ILE A 524 -2.75 21.49 11.00
N PRO A 525 -2.71 22.80 10.66
CA PRO A 525 -3.87 23.66 10.76
C PRO A 525 -4.92 23.33 9.68
N GLU A 526 -6.18 23.60 9.99
CA GLU A 526 -7.25 23.68 8.99
C GLU A 526 -7.12 25.00 8.21
N PRO A 527 -7.30 24.99 6.87
CA PRO A 527 -7.36 26.22 6.11
C PRO A 527 -8.62 27.01 6.49
N THR A 528 -8.46 28.28 6.88
CA THR A 528 -9.60 29.19 7.10
C THR A 528 -9.92 29.98 5.84
N LEU A 529 -11.22 30.19 5.57
CA LEU A 529 -11.71 30.95 4.40
C LEU A 529 -11.31 32.44 4.41
N THR A 530 -10.89 32.97 5.56
CA THR A 530 -10.85 34.42 5.83
C THR A 530 -9.46 35.00 6.03
N ASN A 531 -8.41 34.18 6.18
CA ASN A 531 -7.06 34.69 6.45
C ASN A 531 -6.05 34.20 5.40
N SER A 532 -5.66 35.09 4.49
CA SER A 532 -4.56 34.89 3.53
C SER A 532 -3.18 34.73 4.18
N SER A 533 -3.07 34.93 5.50
CA SER A 533 -1.83 34.86 6.29
C SER A 533 -1.58 33.50 6.95
N GLN A 534 -2.49 32.53 6.86
CA GLN A 534 -2.27 31.19 7.41
C GLN A 534 -1.51 30.31 6.42
N VAL A 535 -0.53 29.57 6.95
CA VAL A 535 0.22 28.53 6.24
C VAL A 535 -0.76 27.47 5.74
N SER A 536 -0.97 27.41 4.43
CA SER A 536 -1.84 26.42 3.78
C SER A 536 -0.99 25.37 3.08
N PHE A 537 -0.89 24.19 3.68
CA PHE A 537 -0.20 23.06 3.06
C PHE A 537 -1.03 22.53 1.88
N PRO A 538 -0.39 22.22 0.73
CA PRO A 538 -1.09 21.74 -0.44
C PRO A 538 -1.61 20.32 -0.22
N ALA A 539 -2.83 20.06 -0.66
CA ALA A 539 -3.46 18.75 -0.57
C ALA A 539 -2.80 17.75 -1.52
N ASN A 540 -2.54 16.55 -1.01
CA ASN A 540 -1.97 15.46 -1.78
C ASN A 540 -3.03 14.77 -2.63
N THR A 541 -2.80 14.69 -3.94
CA THR A 541 -3.74 14.04 -4.88
C THR A 541 -3.46 12.54 -5.10
N ASN A 542 -2.40 12.00 -4.49
CA ASN A 542 -1.88 10.65 -4.72
C ASN A 542 -1.52 10.35 -6.20
N ILE A 543 -1.25 11.39 -7.00
CA ILE A 543 -0.64 11.26 -8.32
C ILE A 543 0.85 11.58 -8.16
N LEU A 544 1.69 10.58 -8.44
CA LEU A 544 3.13 10.66 -8.24
C LEU A 544 3.88 10.45 -9.55
N TYR A 545 5.05 11.06 -9.65
CA TYR A 545 6.11 10.61 -10.52
C TYR A 545 7.20 9.96 -9.67
N VAL A 546 7.77 8.85 -10.13
CA VAL A 546 8.89 8.19 -9.49
C VAL A 546 10.00 7.85 -10.48
N ASP A 547 11.24 7.99 -10.04
CA ASP A 547 12.42 7.43 -10.71
C ASP A 547 12.56 5.95 -10.30
N LEU A 548 12.56 5.04 -11.28
CA LEU A 548 12.54 3.60 -11.01
C LEU A 548 13.81 3.13 -10.32
N GLN A 549 14.96 3.74 -10.64
CA GLN A 549 16.23 3.42 -9.98
C GLN A 549 16.20 3.82 -8.50
N ALA A 550 15.80 5.05 -8.18
CA ALA A 550 15.70 5.50 -6.80
C ALA A 550 14.71 4.68 -5.97
N VAL A 551 13.55 4.30 -6.54
CA VAL A 551 12.60 3.42 -5.86
C VAL A 551 13.21 2.04 -5.63
N GLN A 552 13.95 1.48 -6.58
CA GLN A 552 14.64 0.20 -6.40
C GLN A 552 15.73 0.25 -5.32
N GLU A 553 16.48 1.34 -5.23
CA GLU A 553 17.48 1.56 -4.19
C GLU A 553 16.87 1.62 -2.78
N VAL A 554 15.63 2.13 -2.66
CA VAL A 554 14.89 2.14 -1.38
C VAL A 554 14.22 0.79 -1.11
N GLY A 555 13.54 0.22 -2.11
CA GLY A 555 12.82 -1.05 -2.00
C GLY A 555 13.72 -2.25 -1.71
N SER A 556 14.97 -2.22 -2.19
CA SER A 556 15.97 -3.26 -1.94
C SER A 556 16.60 -3.25 -0.54
N ARG A 557 16.31 -2.22 0.27
CA ARG A 557 16.86 -2.13 1.62
C ARG A 557 16.26 -3.21 2.51
N LYS A 558 17.11 -3.98 3.18
CA LYS A 558 16.69 -5.06 4.10
C LYS A 558 16.38 -4.53 5.50
N ASN A 559 15.75 -3.37 5.60
CA ASN A 559 15.42 -2.72 6.86
C ASN A 559 14.12 -1.91 6.73
N ALA A 560 13.62 -1.36 7.85
CA ALA A 560 12.37 -0.62 7.89
C ALA A 560 12.24 0.54 6.88
N SER A 561 13.35 1.07 6.33
CA SER A 561 13.28 2.17 5.36
C SER A 561 12.77 1.78 3.97
N CYS A 562 12.63 0.48 3.66
CA CYS A 562 11.96 0.03 2.42
C CYS A 562 10.42 0.10 2.53
N LEU A 563 9.89 0.26 3.75
CA LEU A 563 8.47 0.45 4.00
C LEU A 563 8.20 1.95 4.21
N PRO A 564 7.11 2.50 3.64
CA PRO A 564 6.67 3.83 4.04
C PRO A 564 6.23 3.81 5.52
N GLY A 565 6.16 4.99 6.15
CA GLY A 565 5.78 5.10 7.56
C GLY A 565 4.49 4.33 7.87
N MET A 566 4.60 3.30 8.71
CA MET A 566 3.47 2.48 9.12
C MET A 566 2.60 3.25 10.12
N VAL A 567 1.28 3.20 9.92
CA VAL A 567 0.28 3.88 10.75
C VAL A 567 -0.80 2.86 11.09
N LEU A 568 -1.32 2.93 12.31
CA LEU A 568 -2.43 2.12 12.79
C LEU A 568 -3.63 3.03 13.05
N ASN A 569 -4.75 2.83 12.35
CA ASN A 569 -5.94 3.64 12.52
C ASN A 569 -6.95 2.95 13.43
N LEU A 570 -6.94 3.33 14.71
CA LEU A 570 -7.84 2.75 15.74
C LEU A 570 -9.26 3.36 15.73
N LYS A 571 -9.50 4.42 14.95
CA LYS A 571 -10.80 5.13 14.95
C LYS A 571 -11.89 4.38 14.17
N LYS A 572 -11.56 3.30 13.47
CA LYS A 572 -12.51 2.53 12.64
C LYS A 572 -12.92 1.27 13.38
N ALA A 573 -14.19 1.19 13.75
CA ALA A 573 -14.75 -0.03 14.28
C ALA A 573 -14.80 -1.11 13.19
N VAL A 574 -14.46 -2.34 13.55
CA VAL A 574 -14.42 -3.49 12.63
C VAL A 574 -15.53 -4.44 13.05
N SER A 575 -16.50 -4.64 12.16
CA SER A 575 -17.48 -5.72 12.29
C SER A 575 -16.82 -7.01 11.84
N TYR A 576 -16.83 -8.03 12.70
CA TYR A 576 -16.40 -9.36 12.32
C TYR A 576 -17.14 -10.40 13.17
N PRO A 577 -17.41 -11.59 12.60
CA PRO A 577 -17.93 -12.69 13.38
C PRO A 577 -16.80 -13.27 14.23
N ASN A 578 -16.96 -13.27 15.55
CA ASN A 578 -16.01 -13.89 16.46
C ASN A 578 -15.97 -15.42 16.32
N HIS A 579 -15.04 -16.08 17.01
CA HIS A 579 -14.89 -17.54 17.00
C HIS A 579 -16.18 -18.30 17.42
N LEU A 580 -17.09 -17.66 18.17
CA LEU A 580 -18.35 -18.25 18.65
C LEU A 580 -19.55 -18.02 17.74
N GLY A 581 -19.41 -17.21 16.70
CA GLY A 581 -20.50 -17.00 15.76
C GLY A 581 -21.17 -15.61 15.80
N PHE A 582 -20.84 -14.78 16.78
CA PHE A 582 -21.48 -13.50 17.01
C PHE A 582 -20.76 -12.37 16.26
N GLU A 583 -21.53 -11.52 15.59
CA GLU A 583 -21.00 -10.25 15.05
C GLU A 583 -20.58 -9.36 16.22
N LEU A 584 -19.29 -9.04 16.28
CA LEU A 584 -18.73 -8.09 17.22
C LEU A 584 -18.30 -6.83 16.47
N LEU A 585 -18.58 -5.69 17.08
CA LEU A 585 -18.04 -4.39 16.67
C LEU A 585 -16.95 -4.00 17.67
N LEU A 586 -15.69 -4.04 17.27
CA LEU A 586 -14.56 -3.64 18.12
C LEU A 586 -13.74 -2.52 17.49
N GLU A 587 -13.18 -1.66 18.34
CA GLU A 587 -12.08 -0.78 17.93
C GLU A 587 -10.86 -1.65 17.60
N ALA A 588 -10.48 -1.68 16.32
CA ALA A 588 -9.41 -2.52 15.84
C ALA A 588 -8.63 -1.83 14.72
N GLY A 589 -7.33 -2.09 14.69
CA GLY A 589 -6.37 -1.48 13.78
C GLY A 589 -6.02 -2.36 12.59
#